data_AF-A0A4Q2U8C3-F1
#
_entry.id   AF-A0A4Q2U8C3-F1
#
_cell.length_a   1.000
_cell.length_b   1.000
_cell.length_c   1.000
_cell.angle_alpha   90.00
_cell.angle_beta   90.00
_cell.angle_gamma   90.00
#
_symmetry.space_group_name_H-M   'P 1'
#
loop_
_entity.id
_entity.type
_entity.pdbx_description
1 polymer ?
#
loop_
_entity_poly.entity_id
_entity_poly.type
_entity_poly.pdbx_seq_one_letter_code
_entity_poly.pdbx_strand_id
1 'polypeptide(L)' 'MRRPHVYERSAPRRRRDEGVAPGVDPAEAARGVARALPALVAMAESANLAGLASLLDAAWAEAERIEDEAGRA' A
#
# COMPACT_ATOMS: atom_id res chain seq x y z
N MET A 1 18.06 43.20 -12.15
CA MET A 1 17.15 42.40 -11.31
C MET A 1 17.14 40.96 -11.83
N ARG A 2 17.69 40.00 -11.06
CA ARG A 2 17.86 38.60 -11.49
C ARG A 2 16.65 37.80 -10.97
N ARG A 3 15.83 37.24 -11.87
CA ARG A 3 14.70 36.37 -11.50
C ARG A 3 15.24 35.06 -10.89
N PRO A 4 14.68 34.55 -9.78
CA PRO A 4 15.06 33.25 -9.27
C PRO A 4 14.47 32.15 -10.16
N HIS A 5 15.33 31.25 -10.64
CA HIS A 5 14.91 30.01 -11.29
C HIS A 5 14.27 29.10 -10.23
N VAL A 6 12.97 28.86 -10.36
CA VAL A 6 12.26 27.82 -9.60
C VAL A 6 12.68 26.48 -10.20
N TYR A 7 13.47 25.69 -9.47
CA TYR A 7 13.67 24.29 -9.80
C TYR A 7 12.39 23.54 -9.39
N GLU A 8 11.50 23.29 -10.34
CA GLU A 8 10.46 22.27 -10.17
C GLU A 8 11.15 20.92 -10.01
N ARG A 9 11.24 20.45 -8.76
CA ARG A 9 11.70 19.11 -8.45
C ARG A 9 10.59 18.16 -8.85
N SER A 10 10.58 17.72 -10.11
CA SER A 10 9.74 16.60 -10.55
C SER A 10 10.23 15.34 -9.83
N ALA A 11 9.71 15.09 -8.63
CA ALA A 11 9.91 13.80 -7.98
C ALA A 11 9.34 12.73 -8.92
N PRO A 12 10.11 11.69 -9.29
CA PRO A 12 9.58 10.63 -10.12
C PRO A 12 8.40 10.00 -9.39
N ARG A 13 7.23 9.97 -10.05
CA ARG A 13 6.09 9.20 -9.56
C ARG A 13 6.54 7.75 -9.59
N ARG A 14 6.89 7.18 -8.42
CA ARG A 14 7.17 5.74 -8.30
C ARG A 14 6.00 5.00 -8.94
N ARG A 15 6.30 4.15 -9.92
CA ARG A 15 5.27 3.27 -10.48
C ARG A 15 4.81 2.36 -9.34
N ARG A 16 3.50 2.20 -9.22
CA ARG A 16 2.84 1.42 -8.16
C ARG A 16 3.38 -0.02 -8.06
N ASP A 17 3.97 -0.51 -9.14
CA ASP A 17 4.43 -1.89 -9.31
C ASP A 17 5.86 -2.14 -8.81
N GLU A 18 6.63 -1.10 -8.41
CA GLU A 18 8.02 -1.26 -7.96
C GLU A 18 8.18 -2.05 -6.64
N GLY A 19 7.08 -2.31 -5.93
CA GLY A 19 7.10 -2.98 -4.63
C GLY A 19 6.87 -4.50 -4.64
N VAL A 20 6.43 -5.08 -5.74
CA VAL A 20 6.08 -6.51 -5.80
C VAL A 20 7.29 -7.31 -6.32
N ALA A 21 7.77 -8.26 -5.53
CA ALA A 21 8.88 -9.12 -5.92
C ALA A 21 8.55 -9.82 -7.27
N PRO A 22 9.51 -9.88 -8.22
CA PRO A 22 9.25 -10.47 -9.53
C PRO A 22 8.83 -11.94 -9.39
N GLY A 23 7.69 -12.29 -9.98
CA GLY A 23 7.13 -13.65 -9.98
C GLY A 23 6.01 -13.93 -8.98
N VAL A 24 5.60 -12.94 -8.16
CA VAL A 24 4.45 -13.09 -7.26
C VAL A 24 3.18 -12.61 -7.97
N ASP A 25 2.14 -13.45 -8.01
CA ASP A 25 0.81 -13.03 -8.46
C ASP A 25 0.29 -11.95 -7.47
N PRO A 26 0.07 -10.70 -7.93
CA PRO A 26 -0.41 -9.62 -7.06
C PRO A 26 -1.73 -9.97 -6.36
N ALA A 27 -2.60 -10.77 -6.98
CA ALA A 27 -3.84 -11.22 -6.36
C ALA A 27 -3.60 -12.29 -5.27
N GLU A 28 -2.55 -13.12 -5.42
CA GLU A 28 -2.14 -14.06 -4.39
C GLU A 28 -1.50 -13.36 -3.19
N ALA A 29 -0.67 -12.35 -3.44
CA ALA A 29 -0.09 -11.49 -2.41
C ALA A 29 -1.18 -10.73 -1.64
N ALA A 30 -2.16 -10.16 -2.34
CA ALA A 30 -3.30 -9.47 -1.74
C ALA A 30 -4.09 -10.39 -0.79
N ARG A 31 -4.40 -11.62 -1.23
CA ARG A 31 -5.06 -12.64 -0.39
C ARG A 31 -4.25 -13.02 0.85
N GLY A 32 -2.93 -13.09 0.73
CA GLY A 32 -2.03 -13.32 1.86
C GLY A 32 -2.11 -12.21 2.91
N VAL A 33 -2.08 -10.96 2.45
CA VAL A 33 -2.17 -9.76 3.29
C VAL A 33 -3.55 -9.66 3.97
N ALA A 34 -4.65 -9.85 3.22
CA ALA A 34 -6.01 -9.85 3.76
C ALA A 34 -6.17 -10.89 4.89
N ARG A 35 -5.60 -12.10 4.75
CA ARG A 35 -5.69 -13.11 5.81
C ARG A 35 -4.93 -12.74 7.09
N ALA A 36 -3.81 -12.03 6.99
CA ALA A 36 -2.96 -11.68 8.14
C ALA A 36 -3.41 -10.41 8.87
N LEU A 37 -4.11 -9.51 8.18
CA LEU A 37 -4.47 -8.17 8.65
C LEU A 37 -5.31 -8.11 9.94
N PRO A 38 -6.36 -8.93 10.14
CA PRO A 38 -7.18 -8.87 11.35
C PRO A 38 -6.38 -9.19 12.62
N ALA A 39 -5.44 -10.13 12.52
CA ALA A 39 -4.53 -10.46 13.63
C ALA A 39 -3.56 -9.32 13.93
N LEU A 40 -3.06 -8.63 12.89
CA LEU A 40 -2.17 -7.48 13.05
C LEU A 40 -2.89 -6.27 13.66
N VAL A 41 -4.14 -6.01 13.29
CA VAL A 41 -4.98 -4.95 13.89
C VAL A 41 -5.22 -5.26 15.36
N ALA A 42 -5.62 -6.48 15.70
CA ALA A 42 -5.82 -6.87 17.10
C ALA A 42 -4.55 -6.73 17.95
N MET A 43 -3.38 -7.10 17.40
CA MET A 43 -2.10 -6.88 18.08
C MET A 43 -1.79 -5.38 18.24
N ALA A 44 -2.04 -4.56 17.23
CA ALA A 44 -1.83 -3.12 17.27
C ALA A 44 -2.73 -2.44 18.31
N GLU A 45 -4.01 -2.80 18.36
CA GLU A 45 -4.97 -2.33 19.36
C GLU A 45 -4.53 -2.73 20.77
N SER A 46 -4.13 -3.99 20.98
CA SER A 46 -3.64 -4.47 22.28
C SER A 46 -2.35 -3.77 22.75
N ALA A 47 -1.52 -3.31 21.80
CA ALA A 47 -0.30 -2.57 22.05
C ALA A 47 -0.49 -1.04 22.06
N ASN A 48 -1.73 -0.56 21.91
CA ASN A 48 -2.10 0.86 21.83
C ASN A 48 -1.40 1.64 20.69
N LEU A 49 -1.11 0.96 19.57
CA LEU A 49 -0.43 1.50 18.39
C LEU A 49 -1.44 2.04 17.36
N ALA A 50 -2.14 3.13 17.70
CA ALA A 50 -3.21 3.71 16.87
C ALA A 50 -2.80 3.97 15.41
N GLY A 51 -1.55 4.38 15.16
CA GLY A 51 -1.04 4.62 13.80
C GLY A 51 -0.81 3.35 12.97
N LEU A 52 -0.56 2.20 13.61
CA LEU A 52 -0.38 0.92 12.92
C LEU A 52 -1.74 0.38 12.44
N ALA A 53 -2.78 0.48 13.26
CA ALA A 53 -4.13 0.07 12.88
C ALA A 53 -4.61 0.80 11.61
N SER A 54 -4.43 2.12 11.53
CA SER A 54 -4.81 2.90 10.34
C SER A 54 -4.04 2.53 9.07
N LEU A 55 -2.75 2.17 9.18
CA LEU A 55 -1.96 1.71 8.03
C LEU A 55 -2.39 0.32 7.55
N LEU A 56 -2.81 -0.54 8.48
CA LEU A 56 -3.31 -1.87 8.19
C LEU A 56 -4.68 -1.80 7.48
N ASP A 57 -5.57 -0.92 7.94
CA ASP A 57 -6.85 -0.68 7.24
C ASP A 57 -6.64 -0.17 5.81
N ALA A 58 -5.68 0.73 5.61
CA ALA A 58 -5.33 1.21 4.27
C ALA A 58 -4.77 0.08 3.38
N ALA A 59 -3.97 -0.83 3.95
CA ALA A 59 -3.47 -2.00 3.24
C ALA A 59 -4.59 -2.99 2.87
N TRP A 60 -5.62 -3.13 3.71
CA TRP A 60 -6.82 -3.94 3.41
C TRP A 60 -7.57 -3.41 2.20
N ALA A 61 -7.93 -2.12 2.22
CA ALA A 61 -8.67 -1.49 1.13
C ALA A 61 -7.88 -1.54 -0.20
N GLU A 62 -6.56 -1.44 -0.11
CA GLU A 62 -5.68 -1.60 -1.26
C GLU A 62 -5.73 -3.04 -1.81
N ALA A 63 -5.71 -4.06 -0.93
CA ALA A 63 -5.78 -5.46 -1.31
C ALA A 63 -7.12 -5.84 -1.96
N GLU A 64 -8.25 -5.41 -1.40
CA GLU A 64 -9.58 -5.65 -1.98
C GLU A 64 -9.69 -5.08 -3.40
N ARG A 65 -9.18 -3.87 -3.60
CA ARG A 65 -9.20 -3.24 -4.92
C ARG A 65 -8.31 -3.98 -5.94
N ILE A 66 -7.19 -4.56 -5.52
CA ILE A 66 -6.35 -5.40 -6.39
C ILE A 66 -7.09 -6.70 -6.76
N GLU A 67 -7.76 -7.34 -5.81
CA GLU A 67 -8.60 -8.53 -6.09
C GLU A 67 -9.72 -8.21 -7.08
N ASP A 68 -10.38 -7.06 -6.90
CA ASP A 68 -11.42 -6.56 -7.78
C ASP A 68 -10.91 -6.26 -9.20
N GLU A 69 -9.73 -5.66 -9.32
CA GLU A 69 -9.07 -5.39 -10.60
C GLU A 69 -8.67 -6.71 -11.30
N ALA A 70 -8.17 -7.69 -10.55
CA ALA A 70 -7.79 -9.00 -11.06
C ALA A 70 -9.01 -9.85 -11.52
N GLY A 71 -10.15 -9.73 -10.83
CA GLY A 71 -11.39 -10.43 -11.21
C GLY A 71 -12.10 -9.83 -12.44
N ARG A 72 -11.71 -8.62 -12.87
CA ARG A 72 -12.27 -7.92 -14.03
C ARG A 72 -11.39 -8.00 -15.29
N ALA A 73 -10.16 -8.52 -15.17
CA ALA A 73 -9.18 -8.66 -16.25
C ALA A 73 -9.35 -9.99 -17.01
#